data_AF-A0A3R8WDQ2-F1
#
_entry.id   AF-A0A3R8WDQ2-F1
#
_cell.length_a   1.000
_cell.length_b   1.000
_cell.length_c   1.000
_cell.angle_alpha   90.00
_cell.angle_beta   90.00
_cell.angle_gamma   90.00
#
_symmetry.space_group_name_H-M   'P 1'
#
loop_
_entity.id
_entity.type
_entity.pdbx_description
1 polymer ?
#
loop_
_entity_poly.entity_id
_entity_poly.type
_entity_poly.pdbx_seq_one_letter_code
_entity_poly.pdbx_strand_id
1 'polypeptide(L)' 'MWQELGIALCLVLVLEGILPFLYPRHWRGAVMQAARLPDRRLRLMGLTSMLLGTALLYLLH' A
#
# COMPACT_ATOMS: atom_id res chain seq x y z
N MET A 1 14.54 -11.58 14.54
CA MET A 1 13.37 -12.03 13.75
C MET A 1 12.08 -11.35 14.21
N TRP A 2 11.52 -11.66 15.38
CA TRP A 2 10.23 -11.07 15.81
C TRP A 2 10.25 -9.57 16.10
N GLN A 3 11.35 -9.05 16.67
CA GLN A 3 11.51 -7.61 16.90
C GLN A 3 11.61 -6.82 15.59
N GLU A 4 12.35 -7.35 14.61
CA GLU A 4 12.51 -6.75 13.27
C GLU A 4 11.15 -6.60 12.57
N LEU A 5 10.30 -7.64 12.62
CA LEU A 5 8.94 -7.60 12.09
C LEU A 5 8.08 -6.55 12.81
N GLY A 6 8.20 -6.45 14.13
CA GLY A 6 7.51 -5.41 14.91
C GLY A 6 7.94 -4.00 14.51
N ILE A 7 9.24 -3.77 14.33
CA ILE A 7 9.77 -2.46 13.89
C ILE A 7 9.31 -2.14 12.46
N ALA A 8 9.37 -3.10 11.54
CA ALA A 8 8.90 -2.94 10.17
C ALA A 8 7.41 -2.57 10.13
N LEU A 9 6.58 -3.24 10.94
CA LEU A 9 5.16 -2.93 11.06
C LEU A 9 4.92 -1.52 11.60
N CYS A 10 5.64 -1.12 12.65
CA CYS A 10 5.57 0.25 13.18
C CYS A 10 5.94 1.30 12.13
N LEU A 11 6.99 1.07 11.34
CA LEU A 11 7.41 1.98 10.27
C LEU A 11 6.36 2.09 9.16
N VAL A 12 5.75 0.98 8.76
CA VAL A 12 4.65 0.97 7.79
C VAL A 12 3.46 1.78 8.31
N LEU A 13 3.09 1.63 9.58
CA LEU A 13 2.00 2.41 10.19
C LEU A 13 2.30 3.91 10.25
N VAL A 14 3.54 4.29 10.59
CA VAL A 14 3.97 5.69 10.59
C VAL A 14 3.90 6.26 9.16
N LEU A 15 4.42 5.55 8.17
CA LEU A 15 4.40 5.97 6.77
C LEU A 15 2.96 6.09 6.21
N GLU A 16 2.10 5.11 6.48
CA GLU A 16 0.68 5.15 6.12
C GLU A 16 -0.05 6.32 6.79
N GLY A 17 0.31 6.68 8.03
CA GLY A 17 -0.28 7.81 8.75
C GLY A 17 0.20 9.20 8.33
N ILE A 18 1.41 9.31 7.79
CA ILE A 18 2.02 10.59 7.36
C ILE A 18 1.21 11.25 6.24
N LEU A 19 0.86 10.51 5.19
CA LEU A 19 0.08 11.01 4.05
C LEU A 19 -1.29 11.61 4.43
N PRO A 20 -2.17 10.91 5.18
CA PRO A 20 -3.45 11.47 5.61
C PRO A 20 -3.28 12.61 6.62
N PHE A 21 -2.22 12.62 7.42
CA PHE A 21 -1.95 13.69 8.39
C PHE A 21 -1.48 14.99 7.71
N LEU A 22 -0.51 14.92 6.80
CA LEU A 22 0.04 16.09 6.11
C LEU A 22 -0.89 16.64 5.01
N TYR A 23 -1.53 15.76 4.22
CA TYR A 23 -2.32 16.17 3.06
C TYR A 23 -3.72 15.50 3.02
N PRO A 24 -4.58 15.75 4.01
CA PRO A 24 -5.87 15.06 4.15
C PRO A 24 -6.81 15.25 2.95
N ARG A 25 -6.78 16.42 2.31
CA ARG A 25 -7.63 16.72 1.14
C ARG A 25 -7.19 15.96 -0.12
N HIS A 26 -5.89 15.94 -0.40
CA HIS A 26 -5.34 15.21 -1.54
C HIS A 26 -5.51 13.71 -1.36
N TRP A 27 -5.23 13.20 -0.15
CA TRP A 27 -5.45 11.81 0.20
C TRP A 27 -6.90 11.37 -0.02
N ARG A 28 -7.88 12.12 0.51
CA ARG A 28 -9.30 11.85 0.26
C ARG A 28 -9.67 11.85 -1.21
N GLY A 29 -9.10 12.79 -1.99
CA GLY A 29 -9.30 12.84 -3.44
C GLY A 29 -8.78 11.59 -4.15
N ALA A 30 -7.58 11.13 -3.79
CA ALA A 30 -6.99 9.90 -4.34
C ALA A 30 -7.80 8.65 -3.98
N VAL A 31 -8.23 8.52 -2.72
CA VAL A 31 -9.09 7.42 -2.27
C VAL A 31 -10.44 7.43 -2.97
N MET A 32 -11.06 8.61 -3.15
CA MET A 32 -12.32 8.73 -3.89
C MET A 32 -12.17 8.41 -5.37
N GLN A 33 -11.06 8.78 -6.00
CA GLN A 33 -10.78 8.40 -7.39
C GLN A 33 -10.58 6.89 -7.51
N ALA A 34 -9.89 6.28 -6.53
CA ALA A 34 -9.75 4.83 -6.45
C ALA A 34 -11.11 4.14 -6.28
N ALA A 35 -11.98 4.66 -5.41
CA ALA A 35 -13.33 4.14 -5.18
C ALA A 35 -14.27 4.30 -6.39
N ARG A 36 -13.98 5.24 -7.30
CA ARG A 36 -14.71 5.40 -8.57
C ARG A 36 -14.25 4.45 -9.66
N LEU A 37 -13.10 3.78 -9.50
CA LEU A 37 -12.67 2.76 -10.44
C LEU A 37 -13.60 1.54 -10.34
N PRO A 38 -13.92 0.88 -11.46
CA PRO A 38 -14.69 -0.34 -11.42
C PRO A 38 -13.92 -1.43 -10.66
N ASP A 39 -14.63 -2.24 -9.86
CA ASP A 39 -14.08 -3.30 -9.00
C ASP A 39 -13.10 -4.22 -9.72
N ARG A 40 -13.34 -4.48 -11.02
CA ARG A 40 -12.45 -5.29 -11.86
C ARG A 40 -11.06 -4.68 -12.01
N ARG A 41 -10.95 -3.35 -12.16
CA ARG A 41 -9.65 -2.66 -12.26
C ARG A 41 -8.94 -2.61 -10.91
N LEU A 42 -9.68 -2.35 -9.83
CA LEU A 42 -9.15 -2.40 -8.46
C LEU A 42 -8.54 -3.77 -8.15
N ARG A 43 -9.28 -4.85 -8.46
CA ARG A 43 -8.80 -6.23 -8.32
C ARG A 43 -7.58 -6.49 -9.16
N LEU A 44 -7.57 -6.10 -10.44
CA LEU A 44 -6.43 -6.33 -11.33
C LEU A 44 -5.18 -5.60 -10.82
N MET A 45 -5.33 -4.35 -10.37
CA MET A 45 -4.24 -3.55 -9.81
C MET A 45 -3.68 -4.16 -8.53
N GLY A 46 -4.55 -4.67 -7.66
CA GLY A 46 -4.15 -5.45 -6.49
C GLY A 46 -3.40 -6.72 -6.86
N LEU A 47 -3.89 -7.46 -7.86
CA LEU A 47 -3.27 -8.70 -8.35
C LEU A 47 -1.89 -8.46 -8.96
N THR A 48 -1.74 -7.41 -9.77
CA THR A 48 -0.45 -7.02 -10.33
C THR A 48 0.53 -6.57 -9.25
N SER A 49 0.07 -5.86 -8.22
CA SER A 49 0.89 -5.45 -7.08
C SER A 49 1.37 -6.66 -6.27
N MET A 50 0.47 -7.62 -5.98
CA MET A 50 0.80 -8.88 -5.31
C MET A 50 1.82 -9.70 -6.12
N LEU A 51 1.61 -9.84 -7.43
CA LEU A 51 2.54 -10.56 -8.31
C LEU A 51 3.90 -9.88 -8.40
N LEU A 52 3.94 -8.56 -8.57
CA LEU A 52 5.19 -7.80 -8.58
C LEU A 52 5.94 -7.91 -7.25
N GLY A 53 5.24 -7.77 -6.12
CA GLY A 53 5.83 -7.93 -4.79
C GLY A 53 6.39 -9.32 -4.57
N THR A 54 5.66 -10.36 -4.98
CA THR A 54 6.13 -11.75 -4.88
C THR A 54 7.31 -12.02 -5.81
N ALA A 55 7.29 -11.48 -7.04
CA ALA A 55 8.38 -11.61 -7.99
C ALA A 55 9.64 -10.89 -7.49
N LEU A 56 9.52 -9.68 -6.95
CA LEU A 56 10.64 -8.96 -6.33
C LEU A 56 11.19 -9.73 -5.12
N LEU A 57 10.32 -10.28 -4.28
CA LEU A 57 10.73 -11.09 -3.14
C LEU A 57 11.55 -12.29 -3.61
N TYR A 58 11.12 -12.96 -4.69
CA TYR A 58 11.83 -14.11 -5.26
C TYR A 58 13.12 -13.74 -6.03
N LEU A 59 13.26 -12.49 -6.49
CA LEU A 59 14.49 -12.01 -7.13
C LEU A 59 15.53 -11.53 -6.12
N LEU A 60 15.09 -10.95 -5.00
CA LEU A 60 15.95 -10.40 -3.95
C LEU A 60 16.32 -11.44 -2.87
N HIS A 61 15.58 -12.55 -2.82
CA HIS A 61 15.82 -13.70 -1.95
C HIS A 61 16.42 -14.85 -2.76
#